data_AF-A0A2P6RZH6-F1
#
_entry.id   AF-A0A2P6RZH6-F1
#
_cell.length_a   1.000
_cell.length_b   1.000
_cell.length_c   1.000
_cell.angle_alpha   90.00
_cell.angle_beta   90.00
_cell.angle_gamma   90.00
#
_symmetry.space_group_name_H-M   'P 1'
#
loop_
_entity.id
_entity.type
_entity.pdbx_description
1 polymer ?
#
loop_
_entity_poly.entity_id
_entity_poly.type
_entity_poly.pdbx_seq_one_letter_code
_entity_poly.pdbx_strand_id
1 'polypeptide(L)'
;MHPAKMWCYCRMVYMPMSYLYGIRFVGPITPLVLQLREELFIQPYNEINWKKVRHLCAKEDIYYPHPLIQDLLWDSLYISTEPLLTRWPFNKLIREKALQVTMKHIHYEDENSRYITIGCVEKVLGMLACWAEDPNEDYFKKHLARIPDYLWVAEDRMKMQSFGSQQWDTGFAIQALLASNLTDEIGPTLARRHDFDHKKISGLFRAPIKSLSCLLFEITGVFMKNCMLHYAAYRNIYPLWALAEYRKRVPLPSQARIVHPIM
;
A
#
# COMPACT_ATOMS: atom_id res chain seq x y z
N MET A 1 -20.35 -2.39 10.25
CA MET A 1 -19.53 -1.32 9.62
C MET A 1 -19.21 -1.76 8.19
N HIS A 2 -19.49 -0.95 7.18
CA HIS A 2 -19.22 -1.34 5.79
C HIS A 2 -17.77 -0.98 5.41
N PRO A 3 -16.95 -1.89 4.83
CA PRO A 3 -15.54 -1.63 4.53
C PRO A 3 -15.28 -0.40 3.66
N ALA A 4 -16.20 -0.06 2.75
CA ALA A 4 -16.09 1.15 1.91
C ALA A 4 -16.06 2.47 2.71
N LYS A 5 -16.57 2.48 3.95
CA LYS A 5 -16.54 3.65 4.85
C LYS A 5 -15.32 3.65 5.77
N MET A 6 -14.50 2.61 5.74
CA MET A 6 -13.25 2.55 6.50
C MET A 6 -12.17 3.35 5.79
N TRP A 7 -11.23 3.86 6.56
CA TRP A 7 -10.02 4.48 6.03
C TRP A 7 -9.30 3.51 5.07
N CYS A 8 -8.80 4.03 3.94
CA CYS A 8 -8.30 3.22 2.84
C CYS A 8 -7.22 2.24 3.30
N TYR A 9 -6.22 2.71 4.06
CA TYR A 9 -5.14 1.86 4.53
C TYR A 9 -5.64 0.70 5.41
N CYS A 10 -6.53 0.99 6.36
CA CYS A 10 -7.18 -0.05 7.17
C CYS A 10 -7.90 -1.07 6.29
N ARG A 11 -8.76 -0.60 5.37
CA ARG A 11 -9.51 -1.50 4.48
C ARG A 11 -8.56 -2.41 3.68
N MET A 12 -7.53 -1.83 3.08
CA MET A 12 -6.60 -2.56 2.21
C MET A 12 -5.81 -3.60 3.00
N VAL A 13 -5.38 -3.31 4.23
CA VAL A 13 -4.68 -4.28 5.09
C VAL A 13 -5.60 -5.39 5.60
N TYR A 14 -6.80 -5.03 6.09
CA TYR A 14 -7.73 -6.03 6.64
C TYR A 14 -8.31 -6.96 5.58
N MET A 15 -8.30 -6.56 4.30
CA MET A 15 -8.83 -7.37 3.19
C MET A 15 -8.08 -8.70 3.01
N PRO A 16 -6.76 -8.75 2.71
CA PRO A 16 -6.01 -10.00 2.63
C PRO A 16 -5.92 -10.72 3.98
N MET A 17 -5.87 -10.00 5.12
CA MET A 17 -5.96 -10.64 6.45
C MET A 17 -7.26 -11.43 6.60
N SER A 18 -8.40 -10.85 6.20
CA SER A 18 -9.70 -11.50 6.29
C SER A 18 -9.81 -12.70 5.35
N TYR A 19 -9.20 -12.63 4.16
CA TYR A 19 -9.12 -13.75 3.23
C TYR A 19 -8.34 -14.92 3.84
N LEU A 20 -7.10 -14.67 4.27
CA LEU A 20 -6.21 -15.68 4.88
C LEU A 20 -6.82 -16.31 6.13
N TYR A 21 -7.43 -15.49 6.99
CA TYR A 21 -8.17 -15.96 8.16
C TYR A 21 -9.38 -16.80 7.75
N GLY A 22 -10.11 -16.39 6.72
CA GLY A 22 -11.31 -17.06 6.23
C GLY A 22 -11.03 -18.44 5.67
N ILE A 23 -9.91 -18.62 4.95
CA ILE A 23 -9.44 -19.94 4.45
C ILE A 23 -8.67 -20.76 5.48
N ARG A 24 -8.39 -20.20 6.67
CA ARG A 24 -7.57 -20.84 7.72
C ARG A 24 -6.18 -21.23 7.21
N PHE A 25 -5.55 -20.31 6.48
CA PHE A 25 -4.24 -20.54 5.88
C PHE A 25 -3.18 -20.86 6.95
N VAL A 26 -2.45 -21.95 6.76
CA VAL A 26 -1.34 -22.37 7.61
C VAL A 26 -0.20 -22.85 6.72
N GLY A 27 0.99 -22.28 6.89
CA GLY A 27 2.20 -22.72 6.19
C GLY A 27 2.71 -24.09 6.68
N PRO A 28 3.68 -24.69 5.96
CA PRO A 28 4.26 -25.97 6.37
C PRO A 28 4.93 -25.88 7.75
N ILE A 29 4.72 -26.89 8.58
CA ILE A 29 5.40 -27.01 9.87
C ILE A 29 6.81 -27.55 9.62
N THR A 30 7.78 -26.64 9.58
CA THR A 30 9.21 -26.96 9.38
C THR A 30 9.93 -27.12 10.73
N PRO A 31 11.16 -27.67 10.76
CA PRO A 31 11.96 -27.71 11.98
C PRO A 31 12.17 -26.33 12.62
N LEU A 32 12.31 -25.28 11.80
CA LEU A 32 12.38 -23.89 12.28
C LEU A 32 11.08 -23.46 12.97
N VAL A 33 9.91 -23.83 12.43
CA VAL A 33 8.62 -23.54 13.08
C VAL A 33 8.52 -24.22 14.44
N LEU A 34 9.04 -25.44 14.59
CA LEU A 34 9.06 -26.14 15.88
C LEU A 34 9.99 -25.44 16.89
N GLN A 35 11.19 -25.03 16.47
CA GLN A 35 12.11 -24.25 17.32
C GLN A 35 11.48 -22.92 17.77
N LEU A 36 10.85 -22.19 16.85
CA LEU A 36 10.16 -20.93 17.17
C LEU A 36 9.03 -21.14 18.19
N ARG A 37 8.35 -22.29 18.20
CA ARG A 37 7.32 -22.60 19.19
C ARG A 37 7.88 -22.85 20.59
N GLU A 38 9.14 -23.25 20.70
CA GLU A 38 9.83 -23.41 21.98
C GLU A 38 10.44 -22.08 22.45
N GLU A 39 10.94 -21.25 21.52
CA GLU A 39 11.60 -19.98 21.83
C GLU A 39 10.65 -18.82 22.12
N LEU A 40 9.53 -18.71 21.40
CA LEU A 40 8.64 -17.53 21.46
C LEU A 40 7.66 -17.57 22.64
N PHE A 41 7.39 -18.74 23.22
CA PHE A 41 6.37 -18.92 24.25
C PHE A 41 6.99 -19.36 25.57
N ILE A 42 6.59 -18.70 26.66
CA ILE A 42 7.08 -18.98 28.01
C ILE A 42 6.56 -20.32 28.54
N GLN A 43 5.42 -20.77 28.02
CA GLN A 43 4.76 -22.02 28.39
C GLN A 43 4.80 -23.03 27.24
N PRO A 44 4.72 -24.35 27.51
CA PRO A 44 4.72 -25.35 26.45
C PRO A 44 3.65 -25.07 25.41
N TYR A 45 4.02 -25.08 24.12
CA TYR A 45 3.14 -24.69 23.01
C TYR A 45 1.79 -25.43 23.01
N ASN A 46 1.82 -26.72 23.36
CA ASN A 46 0.64 -27.59 23.37
C ASN A 46 -0.32 -27.30 24.53
N GLU A 47 0.11 -26.55 25.55
CA GLU A 47 -0.69 -26.19 26.73
C GLU A 47 -1.30 -24.78 26.61
N ILE A 48 -1.00 -24.05 25.53
CA ILE A 48 -1.52 -22.69 25.31
C ILE A 48 -3.02 -22.71 25.05
N ASN A 49 -3.76 -22.01 25.91
CA ASN A 49 -5.18 -21.76 25.69
C ASN A 49 -5.38 -20.54 24.78
N TRP A 50 -5.36 -20.78 23.47
CA TRP A 50 -5.50 -19.75 22.43
C TRP A 50 -6.78 -18.90 22.54
N LYS A 51 -7.85 -19.43 23.17
CA LYS A 51 -9.09 -18.66 23.35
C LYS A 51 -8.95 -17.55 24.40
N LYS A 52 -8.15 -17.78 25.44
CA LYS A 52 -7.91 -16.84 26.54
C LYS A 52 -6.94 -15.72 26.16
N VAL A 53 -6.05 -15.96 25.19
CA VAL A 53 -5.00 -15.00 24.83
C VAL A 53 -5.43 -13.98 23.76
N ARG A 54 -6.66 -14.07 23.21
CA ARG A 54 -7.15 -13.19 22.13
C ARG A 54 -7.14 -11.70 22.47
N HIS A 55 -7.32 -11.38 23.75
CA HIS A 55 -7.35 -10.00 24.25
C HIS A 55 -6.06 -9.61 25.00
N LEU A 56 -5.06 -10.50 25.03
CA LEU A 56 -3.79 -10.22 25.71
C LEU A 56 -2.88 -9.41 24.78
N CYS A 57 -2.48 -8.25 25.26
CA CYS A 57 -1.45 -7.40 24.67
C CYS A 57 -0.63 -6.81 25.83
N ALA A 58 0.68 -6.63 25.65
CA ALA A 58 1.53 -6.03 26.67
C ALA A 58 1.08 -4.60 26.94
N LYS A 59 0.99 -4.22 28.22
CA LYS A 59 0.42 -2.93 28.63
C LYS A 59 1.19 -1.75 28.01
N GLU A 60 2.50 -1.94 27.84
CA GLU A 60 3.45 -1.00 27.28
C GLU A 60 3.21 -0.76 25.77
N ASP A 61 2.66 -1.74 25.05
CA ASP A 61 2.43 -1.68 23.60
C ASP A 61 0.99 -1.21 23.25
N ILE A 62 0.08 -1.17 24.23
CA ILE A 62 -1.31 -0.74 24.02
C ILE A 62 -1.36 0.78 23.93
N TYR A 63 -1.33 1.31 22.71
CA TYR A 63 -1.54 2.73 22.47
C TYR A 63 -3.03 3.13 22.53
N TYR A 64 -3.93 2.29 22.00
CA TYR A 64 -5.38 2.49 22.05
C TYR A 64 -6.06 1.28 22.73
N PRO A 65 -6.48 1.40 24.01
CA PRO A 65 -7.16 0.32 24.69
C PRO A 65 -8.54 0.06 24.08
N HIS A 66 -8.94 -1.21 24.02
CA HIS A 66 -10.25 -1.57 23.49
C HIS A 66 -11.37 -1.14 24.45
N PRO A 67 -12.41 -0.47 23.96
CA PRO A 67 -13.62 -0.25 24.72
C PRO A 67 -14.35 -1.58 24.97
N LEU A 68 -15.05 -1.72 26.09
CA LEU A 68 -15.80 -2.94 26.44
C LEU A 68 -16.78 -3.39 25.34
N ILE A 69 -17.42 -2.44 24.65
CA ILE A 69 -18.35 -2.75 23.56
C ILE A 69 -17.66 -3.45 22.38
N GLN A 70 -16.38 -3.14 22.13
CA GLN A 70 -15.58 -3.74 21.07
C GLN A 70 -15.23 -5.19 21.43
N ASP A 71 -14.80 -5.43 22.67
CA ASP A 71 -14.50 -6.79 23.16
C ASP A 71 -15.73 -7.68 23.12
N LEU A 72 -16.88 -7.18 23.59
CA LEU A 72 -18.16 -7.90 23.54
C LEU A 72 -18.56 -8.27 22.11
N LEU A 73 -18.40 -7.34 21.16
CA LEU A 73 -18.72 -7.59 19.76
C LEU A 73 -17.79 -8.65 19.15
N TRP A 74 -16.49 -8.56 19.40
CA TRP A 74 -15.52 -9.53 18.89
C TRP A 74 -15.71 -10.92 19.51
N ASP A 75 -16.02 -11.00 20.80
CA ASP A 75 -16.30 -12.28 21.47
C ASP A 75 -17.58 -12.91 20.97
N SER A 76 -18.63 -12.12 20.75
CA SER A 76 -19.86 -12.62 20.13
C SER A 76 -19.60 -13.17 18.73
N LEU A 77 -18.82 -12.46 17.90
CA LEU A 77 -18.48 -12.94 16.55
C LEU A 77 -17.64 -14.23 16.60
N TYR A 78 -16.65 -14.30 17.49
CA TYR A 78 -15.78 -15.46 17.60
C TYR A 78 -16.48 -16.69 18.17
N ILE A 79 -17.30 -16.53 19.21
CA ILE A 79 -17.95 -17.65 19.89
C ILE A 79 -19.18 -18.13 19.11
N SER A 80 -19.96 -17.21 18.56
CA SER A 80 -21.24 -17.54 17.92
C SER A 80 -21.12 -17.65 16.40
N THR A 81 -20.52 -16.65 15.75
CA THR A 81 -20.54 -16.57 14.28
C THR A 81 -19.51 -17.50 13.62
N GLU A 82 -18.30 -17.62 14.16
CA GLU A 82 -17.28 -18.49 13.56
C GLU A 82 -17.67 -19.98 13.48
N PRO A 83 -18.20 -20.61 14.54
CA PRO A 83 -18.67 -22.00 14.45
C PRO A 83 -19.83 -22.20 13.47
N LEU A 84 -20.68 -21.19 13.29
CA LEU A 84 -21.77 -21.24 12.33
C LEU A 84 -21.24 -21.15 10.90
N LEU A 85 -20.32 -20.21 10.63
CA LEU A 85 -19.76 -19.98 9.29
C LEU A 85 -18.79 -21.07 8.82
N THR A 86 -18.36 -21.97 9.69
CA THR A 86 -17.53 -23.14 9.33
C THR A 86 -18.38 -24.37 8.98
N ARG A 87 -19.66 -24.40 9.39
CA ARG A 87 -20.58 -25.51 9.15
C ARG A 87 -21.40 -25.31 7.88
N TRP A 88 -21.82 -26.43 7.28
CA TRP A 88 -22.80 -26.42 6.21
C TRP A 88 -24.18 -25.99 6.76
N PRO A 89 -24.98 -25.17 6.03
CA PRO A 89 -24.77 -24.65 4.68
C PRO A 89 -24.07 -23.27 4.63
N PHE A 90 -23.88 -22.61 5.77
CA PHE A 90 -23.38 -21.24 5.83
C PHE A 90 -21.95 -21.07 5.32
N ASN A 91 -21.10 -22.07 5.48
CA ASN A 91 -19.76 -22.06 4.89
C ASN A 91 -19.82 -21.87 3.37
N LYS A 92 -20.61 -22.71 2.68
CA LYS A 92 -20.77 -22.67 1.23
C LYS A 92 -21.51 -21.42 0.75
N LEU A 93 -22.55 -21.00 1.46
CA LEU A 93 -23.41 -19.91 1.00
C LEU A 93 -22.87 -18.51 1.33
N ILE A 94 -22.12 -18.37 2.43
CA ILE A 94 -21.66 -17.07 2.94
C ILE A 94 -20.14 -16.98 2.88
N ARG A 95 -19.40 -17.90 3.52
CA ARG A 95 -17.94 -17.79 3.63
C ARG A 95 -17.26 -17.89 2.27
N GLU A 96 -17.57 -18.91 1.47
CA GLU A 96 -16.99 -19.07 0.12
C GLU A 96 -17.30 -17.88 -0.78
N LYS A 97 -18.53 -17.36 -0.77
CA LYS A 97 -18.89 -16.16 -1.55
C LYS A 97 -18.14 -14.92 -1.07
N ALA A 98 -18.01 -14.73 0.24
CA ALA A 98 -17.25 -13.62 0.81
C ALA A 98 -15.77 -13.70 0.42
N LEU A 99 -15.18 -14.91 0.44
CA LEU A 99 -13.79 -15.14 0.02
C LEU A 99 -13.58 -14.81 -1.46
N GLN A 100 -14.47 -15.28 -2.34
CA GLN A 100 -14.43 -14.97 -3.78
C GLN A 100 -14.51 -13.46 -4.04
N VAL A 101 -15.43 -12.77 -3.36
CA VAL A 101 -15.57 -11.31 -3.48
C VAL A 101 -14.32 -10.61 -2.94
N THR A 102 -13.76 -11.08 -1.83
CA THR A 102 -12.54 -10.51 -1.23
C THR A 102 -11.36 -10.63 -2.19
N MET A 103 -11.15 -11.82 -2.76
CA MET A 103 -10.05 -12.04 -3.70
C MET A 103 -10.22 -11.23 -4.99
N LYS A 104 -11.45 -11.07 -5.49
CA LYS A 104 -11.73 -10.17 -6.61
C LYS A 104 -11.27 -8.73 -6.33
N HIS A 105 -11.42 -8.24 -5.10
CA HIS A 105 -10.95 -6.90 -4.74
C HIS A 105 -9.43 -6.84 -4.60
N ILE A 106 -8.79 -7.91 -4.09
CA ILE A 106 -7.33 -8.02 -4.03
C ILE A 106 -6.75 -7.95 -5.46
N HIS A 107 -7.22 -8.82 -6.37
CA HIS A 107 -6.79 -8.82 -7.77
C HIS A 107 -7.04 -7.48 -8.48
N TYR A 108 -8.17 -6.83 -8.21
CA TYR A 108 -8.45 -5.51 -8.77
C TYR A 108 -7.42 -4.47 -8.31
N GLU A 109 -7.05 -4.46 -7.03
CA GLU A 109 -6.00 -3.57 -6.54
C GLU A 109 -4.64 -3.91 -7.14
N ASP A 110 -4.31 -5.19 -7.26
CA ASP A 110 -3.04 -5.64 -7.84
C ASP A 110 -2.88 -5.18 -9.28
N GLU A 111 -3.92 -5.32 -10.10
CA GLU A 111 -3.91 -4.85 -11.48
C GLU A 111 -3.82 -3.32 -11.55
N ASN A 112 -4.60 -2.61 -10.73
CA ASN A 112 -4.62 -1.15 -10.68
C ASN A 112 -3.28 -0.55 -10.23
N SER A 113 -2.65 -1.18 -9.24
CA SER A 113 -1.38 -0.76 -8.65
C SER A 113 -0.15 -1.39 -9.32
N ARG A 114 -0.34 -2.24 -10.34
CA ARG A 114 0.73 -3.07 -10.92
C ARG A 114 1.53 -3.82 -9.86
N TYR A 115 0.81 -4.40 -8.91
CA TYR A 115 1.32 -5.30 -7.88
C TYR A 115 2.25 -4.62 -6.87
N ILE A 116 2.33 -3.28 -6.87
CA ILE A 116 3.04 -2.50 -5.85
C ILE A 116 2.17 -2.30 -4.61
N THR A 117 0.84 -2.22 -4.78
CA THR A 117 -0.15 -2.05 -3.73
C THR A 117 0.00 -0.72 -2.96
N ILE A 118 -0.86 -0.45 -1.96
CA ILE A 118 -0.84 0.84 -1.26
C ILE A 118 0.35 0.98 -0.31
N GLY A 119 0.90 -0.13 0.22
CA GLY A 119 2.01 -0.08 1.16
C GLY A 119 2.52 -1.45 1.59
N CYS A 120 3.65 -1.47 2.31
CA CYS A 120 4.40 -2.70 2.56
C CYS A 120 3.63 -3.82 3.28
N VAL A 121 2.75 -3.48 4.22
CA VAL A 121 1.98 -4.46 4.99
C VAL A 121 0.97 -5.16 4.09
N GLU A 122 0.18 -4.38 3.36
CA GLU A 122 -0.79 -4.90 2.40
C GLU A 122 -0.07 -5.62 1.26
N LYS A 123 1.07 -5.10 0.78
CA LYS A 123 1.91 -5.75 -0.23
C LYS A 123 2.25 -7.19 0.12
N VAL A 124 2.74 -7.44 1.34
CA VAL A 124 3.17 -8.78 1.75
C VAL A 124 1.97 -9.70 1.96
N LEU A 125 0.88 -9.18 2.55
CA LEU A 125 -0.33 -9.95 2.81
C LEU A 125 -1.11 -10.28 1.55
N GLY A 126 -1.24 -9.34 0.61
CA GLY A 126 -1.84 -9.54 -0.70
C GLY A 126 -1.05 -10.54 -1.53
N MET A 127 0.28 -10.41 -1.55
CA MET A 127 1.16 -11.41 -2.18
C MET A 127 0.98 -12.81 -1.58
N LEU A 128 0.88 -12.92 -0.25
CA LEU A 128 0.61 -14.19 0.42
C LEU A 128 -0.79 -14.73 0.11
N ALA A 129 -1.80 -13.85 0.01
CA ALA A 129 -3.16 -14.24 -0.37
C ALA A 129 -3.20 -14.80 -1.79
N CYS A 130 -2.54 -14.17 -2.77
CA CYS A 130 -2.42 -14.70 -4.13
C CYS A 130 -1.64 -16.02 -4.17
N TRP A 131 -0.59 -16.16 -3.35
CA TRP A 131 0.12 -17.45 -3.21
C TRP A 131 -0.78 -18.54 -2.63
N ALA A 132 -1.60 -18.20 -1.63
CA ALA A 132 -2.52 -19.13 -1.00
C ALA A 132 -3.68 -19.55 -1.91
N GLU A 133 -4.07 -18.70 -2.87
CA GLU A 133 -5.06 -19.03 -3.90
C GLU A 133 -4.48 -19.98 -4.94
N ASP A 134 -3.40 -19.58 -5.61
CA ASP A 134 -2.66 -20.43 -6.56
C ASP A 134 -1.18 -19.99 -6.66
N PRO A 135 -0.25 -20.79 -6.11
CA PRO A 135 1.19 -20.53 -6.20
C PRO A 135 1.76 -20.43 -7.61
N ASN A 136 1.11 -21.05 -8.61
CA ASN A 136 1.60 -21.12 -9.99
C ASN A 136 1.10 -19.97 -10.87
N GLU A 137 0.12 -19.21 -10.38
CA GLU A 137 -0.52 -18.14 -11.11
C GLU A 137 0.41 -16.92 -11.30
N ASP A 138 0.11 -16.14 -12.33
CA ASP A 138 0.86 -14.94 -12.67
C ASP A 138 0.77 -13.83 -11.61
N TYR A 139 -0.29 -13.78 -10.81
CA TYR A 139 -0.45 -12.76 -9.76
C TYR A 139 0.70 -12.81 -8.75
N PHE A 140 1.01 -14.00 -8.23
CA PHE A 140 2.12 -14.19 -7.29
C PHE A 140 3.47 -13.81 -7.91
N LYS A 141 3.75 -14.25 -9.15
CA LYS A 141 5.01 -13.93 -9.86
C LYS A 141 5.19 -12.44 -10.08
N LYS A 142 4.11 -11.73 -10.45
CA LYS A 142 4.13 -10.27 -10.63
C LYS A 142 4.32 -9.55 -9.31
N HIS A 143 3.78 -10.06 -8.20
CA HIS A 143 4.10 -9.53 -6.88
C HIS A 143 5.56 -9.75 -6.48
N LEU A 144 6.13 -10.94 -6.71
CA LEU A 144 7.53 -11.23 -6.41
C LEU A 144 8.48 -10.24 -7.11
N ALA A 145 8.21 -9.92 -8.38
CA ALA A 145 8.98 -8.96 -9.16
C ALA A 145 8.97 -7.53 -8.55
N ARG A 146 8.00 -7.22 -7.67
CA ARG A 146 7.81 -5.92 -7.01
C ARG A 146 8.33 -5.88 -5.57
N ILE A 147 8.92 -6.96 -5.04
CA ILE A 147 9.54 -6.93 -3.71
C ILE A 147 10.70 -5.92 -3.64
N PRO A 148 11.62 -5.84 -4.62
CA PRO A 148 12.75 -4.91 -4.57
C PRO A 148 12.32 -3.43 -4.47
N ASP A 149 11.14 -3.08 -4.98
CA ASP A 149 10.59 -1.72 -4.89
C ASP A 149 10.41 -1.26 -3.43
N TYR A 150 10.27 -2.20 -2.49
CA TYR A 150 10.12 -1.94 -1.06
C TYR A 150 11.41 -2.11 -0.26
N LEU A 151 12.52 -2.56 -0.86
CA LEU A 151 13.78 -2.77 -0.13
C LEU A 151 14.70 -1.55 -0.27
N TRP A 152 15.29 -1.13 0.83
CA TRP A 152 16.23 0.00 0.89
C TRP A 152 17.46 -0.35 1.69
N VAL A 153 18.65 -0.02 1.16
CA VAL A 153 19.91 -0.17 1.87
C VAL A 153 20.21 1.13 2.61
N ALA A 154 20.07 1.11 3.93
CA ALA A 154 20.45 2.20 4.82
C ALA A 154 21.86 1.98 5.40
N GLU A 155 22.34 2.97 6.14
CA GLU A 155 23.62 2.94 6.87
C GLU A 155 23.75 1.73 7.82
N ASP A 156 22.62 1.28 8.37
CA ASP A 156 22.50 0.13 9.27
C ASP A 156 21.95 -1.12 8.57
N ARG A 157 22.19 -1.24 7.25
CA ARG A 157 21.83 -2.37 6.35
C ARG A 157 20.42 -2.26 5.74
N MET A 158 19.95 -3.38 5.18
CA MET A 158 18.74 -3.45 4.39
C MET A 158 17.48 -3.38 5.27
N LYS A 159 16.53 -2.55 4.86
CA LYS A 159 15.23 -2.33 5.49
C LYS A 159 14.12 -2.44 4.46
N MET A 160 12.91 -2.79 4.92
CA MET A 160 11.71 -2.66 4.11
C MET A 160 11.12 -1.27 4.34
N GLN A 161 11.05 -0.47 3.28
CA GLN A 161 10.35 0.80 3.28
C GLN A 161 8.86 0.54 3.46
N SER A 162 8.16 1.45 4.14
CA SER A 162 6.71 1.36 4.21
C SER A 162 6.08 1.78 2.88
N PHE A 163 6.63 2.83 2.28
CA PHE A 163 6.20 3.46 1.03
C PHE A 163 7.35 4.25 0.41
N GLY A 164 7.27 4.59 -0.88
CA GLY A 164 8.16 5.57 -1.50
C GLY A 164 7.67 7.00 -1.29
N SER A 165 8.56 7.92 -0.91
CA SER A 165 8.28 9.35 -0.71
C SER A 165 8.77 10.25 -1.86
N GLN A 166 9.18 9.67 -3.00
CA GLN A 166 9.91 10.38 -4.05
C GLN A 166 9.15 11.61 -4.57
N GLN A 167 7.84 11.49 -4.79
CA GLN A 167 7.04 12.62 -5.28
C GLN A 167 6.88 13.72 -4.22
N TRP A 168 6.68 13.31 -2.98
CA TRP A 168 6.53 14.22 -1.84
C TRP A 168 7.81 15.02 -1.60
N ASP A 169 8.94 14.32 -1.44
CA ASP A 169 10.23 14.92 -1.16
C ASP A 169 10.65 15.85 -2.29
N THR A 170 10.48 15.42 -3.54
CA THR A 170 10.84 16.28 -4.66
C THR A 170 9.91 17.49 -4.77
N GLY A 171 8.61 17.33 -4.49
CA GLY A 171 7.64 18.42 -4.48
C GLY A 171 7.99 19.51 -3.47
N PHE A 172 8.45 19.14 -2.27
CA PHE A 172 8.93 20.10 -1.28
C PHE A 172 10.31 20.66 -1.60
N ALA A 173 11.24 19.84 -2.07
CA ALA A 173 12.56 20.30 -2.47
C ALA A 173 12.47 21.44 -3.48
N ILE A 174 11.56 21.37 -4.44
CA ILE A 174 11.37 22.42 -5.44
C ILE A 174 10.75 23.67 -4.85
N GLN A 175 9.74 23.52 -3.99
CA GLN A 175 9.16 24.69 -3.33
C GLN A 175 10.23 25.43 -2.52
N ALA A 176 11.11 24.70 -1.84
CA ALA A 176 12.26 25.28 -1.14
C ALA A 176 13.24 25.95 -2.10
N LEU A 177 13.61 25.30 -3.20
CA LEU A 177 14.52 25.85 -4.21
C LEU A 177 13.94 27.11 -4.88
N LEU A 178 12.66 27.13 -5.23
CA LEU A 178 11.99 28.30 -5.79
C LEU A 178 11.84 29.44 -4.78
N ALA A 179 11.73 29.13 -3.49
CA ALA A 179 11.71 30.12 -2.42
C ALA A 179 13.09 30.74 -2.14
N SER A 180 14.18 30.04 -2.49
CA SER A 180 15.55 30.53 -2.30
C SER A 180 15.99 31.64 -3.26
N ASN A 181 15.21 31.93 -4.31
CA ASN A 181 15.51 32.91 -5.36
C ASN A 181 16.83 32.66 -6.12
N LEU A 182 17.36 31.43 -6.08
CA LEU A 182 18.58 31.00 -6.79
C LEU A 182 18.31 30.49 -8.21
N THR A 183 17.23 30.94 -8.86
CA THR A 183 16.71 30.39 -10.13
C THR A 183 17.74 30.37 -11.26
N ASP A 184 18.68 31.31 -11.28
CA ASP A 184 19.72 31.41 -12.31
C ASP A 184 20.76 30.28 -12.20
N GLU A 185 21.00 29.75 -11.00
CA GLU A 185 21.94 28.66 -10.75
C GLU A 185 21.29 27.27 -10.93
N ILE A 186 19.97 27.17 -10.68
CA ILE A 186 19.24 25.89 -10.65
C ILE A 186 18.38 25.62 -11.89
N GLY A 187 18.41 26.51 -12.90
CA GLY A 187 17.63 26.39 -14.14
C GLY A 187 17.64 24.99 -14.78
N PRO A 188 18.81 24.36 -14.98
CA PRO A 188 18.89 22.99 -15.53
C PRO A 188 18.27 21.90 -14.63
N THR A 189 18.28 22.10 -13.32
CA THR A 189 17.64 21.19 -12.34
C THR A 189 16.13 21.33 -12.38
N LEU A 190 15.61 22.55 -12.51
CA LEU A 190 14.18 22.82 -12.70
C LEU A 190 13.66 22.30 -14.05
N ALA A 191 14.46 22.38 -15.12
CA ALA A 191 14.11 21.85 -16.44
C ALA A 191 14.01 20.31 -16.47
N ARG A 192 14.99 19.60 -15.90
CA ARG A 192 14.95 18.13 -15.76
C ARG A 192 13.73 17.66 -14.97
N ARG A 193 13.31 18.47 -13.99
CA ARG A 193 12.11 18.24 -13.20
C ARG A 193 10.83 18.48 -14.01
N HIS A 194 10.74 19.57 -14.77
CA HIS A 194 9.62 19.80 -15.68
C HIS A 194 9.48 18.61 -16.62
N ASP A 195 10.57 18.06 -17.13
CA ASP A 195 10.54 16.85 -17.97
C ASP A 195 10.09 15.60 -17.19
N PHE A 196 10.49 15.43 -15.94
CA PHE A 196 10.02 14.35 -15.09
C PHE A 196 8.50 14.44 -14.83
N ASP A 197 8.02 15.62 -14.44
CA ASP A 197 6.60 15.88 -14.18
C ASP A 197 5.77 15.82 -15.47
N HIS A 198 6.28 16.36 -16.59
CA HIS A 198 5.62 16.33 -17.89
C HIS A 198 5.56 14.93 -18.47
N LYS A 199 6.63 14.11 -18.34
CA LYS A 199 6.58 12.68 -18.71
C LYS A 199 5.59 11.92 -17.83
N LYS A 200 5.51 12.26 -16.54
CA LYS A 200 4.52 11.67 -15.63
C LYS A 200 3.08 12.03 -16.02
N ILE A 201 2.81 13.31 -16.27
CA ILE A 201 1.47 13.83 -16.63
C ILE A 201 1.06 13.38 -18.04
N SER A 202 1.95 13.47 -19.03
CA SER A 202 1.66 12.98 -20.39
C SER A 202 1.48 11.46 -20.42
N GLY A 203 2.21 10.70 -19.59
CA GLY A 203 1.97 9.27 -19.38
C GLY A 203 0.61 8.98 -18.74
N LEU A 204 0.12 9.87 -17.87
CA LEU A 204 -1.23 9.81 -17.28
C LEU A 204 -2.36 10.03 -18.30
N PHE A 205 -2.13 10.88 -19.32
CA PHE A 205 -3.14 11.27 -20.31
C PHE A 205 -3.07 10.54 -21.67
N ARG A 206 -1.93 9.91 -22.03
CA ARG A 206 -1.73 9.30 -23.37
C ARG A 206 -1.42 7.81 -23.39
N ALA A 207 -1.08 7.16 -22.27
CA ALA A 207 -0.76 5.74 -22.30
C ALA A 207 -2.02 4.88 -22.08
N PRO A 208 -2.27 3.80 -22.85
CA PRO A 208 -3.04 2.69 -22.30
C PRO A 208 -2.35 2.25 -21.01
N ILE A 209 -3.12 1.72 -20.05
CA ILE A 209 -2.77 1.36 -18.66
C ILE A 209 -1.53 0.43 -18.51
N LYS A 210 -0.74 0.17 -19.57
CA LYS A 210 0.46 -0.70 -19.67
C LYS A 210 1.82 0.01 -19.54
N SER A 211 1.95 1.35 -19.62
CA SER A 211 3.26 2.08 -19.49
C SER A 211 3.44 3.03 -18.26
N LEU A 212 3.18 2.55 -17.05
CA LEU A 212 3.17 3.28 -15.77
C LEU A 212 4.08 2.63 -14.69
N SER A 213 4.99 1.71 -15.05
CA SER A 213 5.83 1.00 -14.06
C SER A 213 6.80 1.92 -13.29
N CYS A 214 7.15 3.08 -13.85
CA CYS A 214 7.94 4.13 -13.20
C CYS A 214 7.06 5.17 -12.45
N LEU A 215 5.74 5.01 -12.51
CA LEU A 215 4.72 6.02 -12.24
C LEU A 215 3.82 5.67 -11.04
N LEU A 216 4.17 4.63 -10.27
CA LEU A 216 3.28 4.01 -9.28
C LEU A 216 3.80 4.03 -7.84
N PHE A 217 4.87 4.79 -7.57
CA PHE A 217 5.25 5.13 -6.21
C PHE A 217 4.58 6.44 -5.81
N GLU A 218 3.39 6.39 -5.20
CA GLU A 218 2.69 7.64 -4.90
C GLU A 218 1.98 7.63 -3.55
N ILE A 219 2.70 8.01 -2.50
CA ILE A 219 2.11 8.44 -1.23
C ILE A 219 2.66 9.82 -0.85
N THR A 220 1.76 10.69 -0.38
CA THR A 220 1.92 12.15 -0.34
C THR A 220 1.50 12.75 1.00
N GLY A 221 1.62 12.00 2.10
CA GLY A 221 1.51 12.57 3.44
C GLY A 221 1.83 11.59 4.55
N VAL A 222 1.91 12.08 5.79
CA VAL A 222 2.28 11.31 6.99
C VAL A 222 1.29 11.58 8.12
N PHE A 223 0.80 10.53 8.76
CA PHE A 223 -0.01 10.53 9.97
C PHE A 223 0.80 9.91 11.12
N MET A 224 0.77 10.56 12.29
CA MET A 224 1.45 10.14 13.54
C MET A 224 2.93 9.74 13.42
N LYS A 225 3.70 10.39 12.53
CA LYS A 225 5.15 10.18 12.35
C LYS A 225 5.58 8.78 11.86
N ASN A 226 4.66 7.82 11.73
CA ASN A 226 4.98 6.42 11.38
C ASN A 226 4.08 5.83 10.28
N CYS A 227 3.02 6.52 9.87
CA CYS A 227 2.07 5.99 8.89
C CYS A 227 1.93 6.95 7.72
N MET A 228 2.31 6.56 6.50
CA MET A 228 2.15 7.43 5.34
C MET A 228 0.77 7.26 4.70
N LEU A 229 0.16 8.38 4.27
CA LEU A 229 -1.20 8.49 3.77
C LEU A 229 -1.24 8.64 2.24
N HIS A 230 -1.90 7.73 1.54
CA HIS A 230 -2.16 7.86 0.11
C HIS A 230 -3.24 8.90 -0.20
N TYR A 231 -2.85 10.10 -0.60
CA TYR A 231 -3.77 11.10 -1.16
C TYR A 231 -3.81 10.99 -2.68
N ALA A 232 -4.81 10.28 -3.20
CA ALA A 232 -5.00 10.11 -4.65
C ALA A 232 -5.12 11.45 -5.42
N ALA A 233 -5.61 12.51 -4.77
CA ALA A 233 -5.71 13.83 -5.38
C ALA A 233 -4.34 14.54 -5.52
N TYR A 234 -3.40 14.25 -4.63
CA TYR A 234 -2.08 14.90 -4.59
C TYR A 234 -1.17 14.46 -5.75
N ARG A 235 -1.47 13.29 -6.34
CA ARG A 235 -0.96 12.85 -7.65
C ARG A 235 -1.12 13.92 -8.73
N ASN A 236 -2.27 14.59 -8.74
CA ASN A 236 -2.62 15.57 -9.75
C ASN A 236 -2.30 16.98 -9.28
N ILE A 237 -2.58 17.29 -8.00
CA ILE A 237 -2.45 18.64 -7.46
C ILE A 237 -0.98 19.10 -7.42
N TYR A 238 -0.05 18.32 -6.87
CA TYR A 238 1.33 18.80 -6.73
C TYR A 238 2.06 18.95 -8.07
N PRO A 239 1.95 18.01 -9.03
CA PRO A 239 2.56 18.20 -10.35
C PRO A 239 1.92 19.36 -11.13
N LEU A 240 0.60 19.53 -11.08
CA LEU A 240 -0.06 20.68 -11.72
C LEU A 240 0.34 22.00 -11.08
N TRP A 241 0.44 22.05 -9.75
CA TRP A 241 0.88 23.23 -9.03
C TRP A 241 2.35 23.56 -9.31
N ALA A 242 3.22 22.56 -9.30
CA ALA A 242 4.63 22.73 -9.66
C ALA A 242 4.79 23.23 -11.12
N LEU A 243 4.04 22.67 -12.07
CA LEU A 243 4.00 23.16 -13.45
C LEU A 243 3.49 24.59 -13.56
N ALA A 244 2.44 24.94 -12.81
CA ALA A 244 1.87 26.27 -12.81
C ALA A 244 2.87 27.31 -12.25
N GLU A 245 3.56 26.99 -11.15
CA GLU A 245 4.60 27.87 -10.59
C GLU A 245 5.82 27.99 -11.51
N TYR A 246 6.26 26.89 -12.12
CA TYR A 246 7.33 26.90 -13.12
C TYR A 246 6.98 27.83 -14.29
N ARG A 247 5.77 27.70 -14.87
CA ARG A 247 5.31 28.57 -15.97
C ARG A 247 5.21 30.05 -15.62
N LYS A 248 4.93 30.39 -14.36
CA LYS A 248 4.88 31.79 -13.92
C LYS A 248 6.26 32.42 -13.80
N ARG A 249 7.27 31.64 -13.40
CA ARG A 249 8.60 32.16 -13.05
C ARG A 249 9.65 31.96 -14.12
N VAL A 250 9.44 31.03 -15.04
CA VAL A 250 10.35 30.74 -16.16
C VAL A 250 9.65 31.08 -17.48
N PRO A 251 9.96 32.22 -18.10
CA PRO A 251 9.43 32.57 -19.41
C PRO A 251 9.84 31.49 -20.43
N LEU A 252 8.86 30.89 -21.11
CA LEU A 252 9.16 30.07 -22.28
C LEU A 252 9.79 30.98 -23.36
N PRO A 253 10.78 30.50 -24.12
CA PRO A 253 11.22 31.21 -25.30
C PRO A 253 9.98 31.44 -26.18
N SER A 254 9.74 32.68 -26.57
CA SER A 254 8.62 33.03 -27.45
C SER A 254 8.67 32.13 -28.68
N GLN A 255 7.65 31.30 -28.89
CA GLN A 255 7.47 30.62 -30.17
C GLN A 255 7.48 31.70 -31.25
N ALA A 256 8.52 31.70 -32.08
CA ALA A 256 8.54 32.48 -33.29
C ALA A 256 7.26 32.13 -34.05
N ARG A 257 6.39 33.13 -34.29
CA ARG A 257 5.26 32.98 -35.21
C ARG A 257 5.83 32.50 -36.53
N ILE A 258 5.60 31.22 -36.86
CA ILE A 258 5.73 30.76 -38.23
C ILE A 258 4.59 31.45 -38.98
N VAL A 259 4.89 32.61 -39.56
CA VAL A 259 4.04 33.25 -40.55
C VAL A 259 4.18 32.38 -41.79
N HIS A 260 3.18 31.53 -42.06
CA HIS A 260 3.07 30.93 -43.38
C HIS A 260 2.81 32.05 -44.40
N PRO A 261 3.65 32.23 -45.43
CA PRO A 261 3.31 33.09 -46.54
C PRO A 261 2.18 32.43 -47.31
N ILE A 262 1.05 33.12 -47.43
CA ILE A 262 0.01 32.78 -48.40
C ILE A 262 0.59 33.15 -49.76
N MET A 263 0.74 32.16 -50.64
CA MET A 263 0.80 32.35 -52.09
C MET A 263 -0.20 31.39 -52.73
#